data_AF-A0ABD0N403-F1
#
_entry.id   AF-A0ABD0N403-F1
#
_cell.length_a   1.000
_cell.length_b   1.000
_cell.length_c   1.000
_cell.angle_alpha   90.00
_cell.angle_beta   90.00
_cell.angle_gamma   90.00
#
_symmetry.space_group_name_H-M   'P 1'
#
loop_
_entity.id
_entity.type
_entity.pdbx_description
1 polymer ?
#
loop_
_entity_poly.entity_id
_entity_poly.type
_entity_poly.pdbx_seq_one_letter_code
_entity_poly.pdbx_strand_id
1 'polypeptide(L)' 'CANGYYGDPAVPGQRCSACECNGNVDPAEEGHCDGRTGECLKCLGHTAGRHCERCADGFYGDAVTHKNCQ' A
#
# COMPACT_ATOMS: atom_id res chain seq x y z
N CYS A 1 -7.66 -1.61 12.98
CA CYS A 1 -8.20 -2.58 12.04
C CYS A 1 -7.34 -3.84 12.05
N ALA A 2 -7.78 -4.96 11.45
CA ALA A 2 -6.94 -6.15 11.29
C ALA A 2 -5.74 -5.83 10.38
N ASN A 3 -4.70 -6.68 10.40
CA ASN A 3 -3.57 -6.55 9.49
C ASN A 3 -4.05 -6.60 8.02
N GLY A 4 -3.52 -5.71 7.18
CA GLY A 4 -3.98 -5.50 5.80
C GLY A 4 -5.24 -4.64 5.67
N TYR A 5 -5.72 -4.05 6.76
CA TYR A 5 -6.87 -3.14 6.76
C TYR A 5 -6.55 -1.84 7.50
N TYR A 6 -7.17 -0.75 7.07
CA TYR A 6 -7.04 0.58 7.67
C TYR A 6 -8.39 1.22 7.98
N GLY A 7 -8.37 2.19 8.91
CA GLY A 7 -9.53 2.99 9.30
C GLY A 7 -9.49 3.34 10.80
N ASP A 8 -10.38 4.23 11.23
CA ASP A 8 -10.45 4.66 12.64
C ASP A 8 -11.77 4.24 13.30
N PRO A 9 -11.79 3.14 14.09
CA PRO A 9 -12.98 2.70 14.81
C PRO A 9 -13.49 3.69 15.87
N ALA A 10 -12.66 4.66 16.29
CA ALA A 10 -13.10 5.69 17.24
C ALA A 10 -14.02 6.73 16.58
N VAL A 11 -14.03 6.81 15.24
CA VAL A 11 -14.91 7.71 14.49
C VAL A 11 -16.24 7.01 14.20
N PRO A 12 -17.38 7.53 14.71
CA PRO A 12 -18.68 6.95 14.45
C PRO A 12 -18.97 6.81 12.94
N GLY A 13 -19.33 5.61 12.51
CA GLY A 13 -19.67 5.32 11.11
C GLY A 13 -18.49 4.93 10.23
N GLN A 14 -17.23 5.04 10.69
CA GLN A 14 -16.11 4.48 9.95
C GLN A 14 -16.03 2.96 10.08
N ARG A 15 -15.52 2.32 9.02
CA ARG A 15 -15.29 0.88 8.93
C ARG A 15 -13.86 0.65 8.49
N CYS A 16 -13.35 -0.54 8.80
CA CYS A 16 -12.07 -0.99 8.28
C CYS A 16 -12.19 -1.32 6.80
N SER A 17 -11.30 -0.75 5.99
CA SER A 17 -11.18 -1.00 4.55
C SER A 17 -9.88 -1.73 4.27
N ALA A 18 -9.85 -2.60 3.26
CA ALA A 18 -8.62 -3.28 2.86
C ALA A 18 -7.61 -2.26 2.34
N CYS A 19 -6.33 -2.48 2.66
CA CYS A 19 -5.26 -1.68 2.11
C CYS A 19 -5.12 -1.93 0.61
N GLU A 20 -5.02 -0.86 -0.16
CA GLU A 20 -4.87 -0.92 -1.62
C GLU A 20 -3.44 -0.51 -1.97
N CYS A 21 -2.54 -1.48 -2.08
CA CYS A 21 -1.13 -1.22 -2.38
C CYS A 21 -0.76 -1.59 -3.82
N ASN A 22 -1.74 -1.56 -4.73
CA ASN A 22 -1.59 -2.00 -6.13
C ASN A 22 -0.98 -3.40 -6.28
N GLY A 23 -1.06 -4.27 -5.27
CA GLY A 23 -0.40 -5.57 -5.27
C GLY A 23 1.14 -5.51 -5.22
N ASN A 24 1.72 -4.36 -4.87
CA ASN A 24 3.17 -4.15 -4.74
C ASN A 24 3.63 -4.26 -3.28
N VAL A 25 3.01 -5.12 -2.50
CA VAL A 25 3.41 -5.42 -1.11
C VAL A 25 3.26 -6.93 -0.90
N ASP A 26 3.95 -7.46 0.10
CA ASP A 26 3.68 -8.81 0.58
C ASP A 26 2.48 -8.77 1.55
N PRO A 27 1.31 -9.35 1.19
CA PRO A 27 0.14 -9.37 2.07
C PRO A 27 0.33 -10.25 3.31
N ALA A 28 1.31 -11.16 3.32
CA ALA A 28 1.66 -11.95 4.49
C ALA A 28 2.57 -11.17 5.47
N GLU A 29 3.19 -10.09 5.02
CA GLU A 29 4.05 -9.27 5.85
C GLU A 29 3.22 -8.35 6.75
N GLU A 30 3.48 -8.42 8.06
CA GLU A 30 2.80 -7.55 9.02
C GLU A 30 3.21 -6.09 8.85
N GLY A 31 2.20 -5.20 8.90
CA GLY A 31 2.42 -3.76 8.79
C GLY A 31 2.86 -3.32 7.40
N HIS A 32 2.47 -4.03 6.34
CA HIS A 32 2.70 -3.58 4.96
C HIS A 32 1.94 -2.28 4.61
N CYS A 33 0.91 -1.93 5.39
CA CYS A 33 0.23 -0.64 5.35
C CYS A 33 -0.04 -0.09 6.76
N ASP A 34 -0.17 1.22 6.85
CA ASP A 34 -0.55 1.93 8.06
C ASP A 34 -2.03 1.69 8.39
N GLY A 35 -2.29 1.17 9.59
CA GLY A 35 -3.62 0.77 10.02
C GLY A 35 -4.64 1.90 10.25
N ARG A 36 -4.23 3.17 10.13
CA ARG A 36 -5.12 4.34 10.23
C ARG A 36 -5.35 5.02 8.89
N THR A 37 -4.29 5.23 8.14
CA THR A 37 -4.29 6.01 6.90
C THR A 37 -4.41 5.15 5.65
N GLY A 38 -4.06 3.87 5.72
CA GLY A 38 -4.02 2.96 4.57
C GLY A 38 -2.79 3.11 3.70
N GLU A 39 -1.83 3.96 4.09
CA GLU A 39 -0.59 4.18 3.36
C GLU A 39 0.29 2.93 3.39
N CYS A 40 0.75 2.49 2.22
CA CYS A 40 1.60 1.34 2.07
C CYS A 40 3.04 1.68 2.46
N LEU A 41 3.59 0.95 3.43
CA LEU A 41 4.87 1.26 4.07
C LEU A 41 6.02 0.39 3.56
N LYS A 42 5.70 -0.69 2.83
CA LYS A 42 6.66 -1.73 2.43
C LYS A 42 6.53 -2.08 0.95
N CYS A 43 6.61 -1.06 0.09
CA CYS A 43 6.50 -1.23 -1.35
C CYS A 43 7.62 -2.11 -1.92
N LEU A 44 7.24 -3.07 -2.76
CA LEU A 44 8.11 -4.01 -3.46
C LEU A 44 8.25 -3.62 -4.94
N GLY A 45 9.20 -4.25 -5.64
CA GLY A 45 9.36 -4.09 -7.09
C GLY A 45 9.77 -2.67 -7.50
N HIS A 46 10.59 -2.01 -6.69
CA HIS A 46 11.06 -0.63 -6.92
C HIS A 46 9.91 0.38 -7.12
N THR A 47 8.82 0.18 -6.38
CA THR A 47 7.69 1.08 -6.36
C THR A 47 7.70 1.95 -5.10
N ALA A 48 6.98 3.06 -5.17
CA ALA A 48 6.80 4.04 -4.11
C ALA A 48 5.44 4.72 -4.29
N GLY A 49 5.12 5.66 -3.40
CA GLY A 49 3.81 6.30 -3.35
C GLY A 49 2.92 5.67 -2.30
N ARG A 50 1.79 6.31 -2.05
CA ARG A 50 0.92 5.97 -0.91
C ARG A 50 0.26 4.60 -1.04
N HIS A 51 0.13 4.16 -2.28
CA HIS A 51 -0.45 2.90 -2.72
C HIS A 51 0.56 2.10 -3.54
N CYS A 52 1.86 2.42 -3.45
CA CYS A 52 2.90 1.85 -4.30
C CYS A 52 2.60 2.00 -5.80
N GLU A 53 2.00 3.13 -6.19
CA GLU A 53 1.40 3.41 -7.51
C GLU A 53 2.38 4.01 -8.52
N ARG A 54 3.60 4.35 -8.09
CA ARG A 54 4.64 4.94 -8.95
C ARG A 54 5.96 4.21 -8.77
N CYS A 55 6.86 4.34 -9.73
CA CYS A 55 8.23 3.87 -9.52
C CYS A 55 8.92 4.73 -8.46
N ALA A 56 9.79 4.08 -7.69
CA ALA A 56 10.65 4.73 -6.71
C ALA A 56 11.59 5.72 -7.41
N ASP A 57 12.13 6.66 -6.64
CA ASP A 57 12.99 7.70 -7.19
C ASP A 57 14.24 7.05 -7.81
N GLY A 58 14.53 7.39 -9.07
CA GLY A 58 15.62 6.78 -9.86
C GLY A 58 15.21 5.57 -10.70
N PHE A 59 13.98 5.07 -10.58
CA PHE A 59 13.43 3.99 -11.39
C PHE A 59 12.37 4.50 -12.36
N TYR A 60 12.23 3.83 -13.51
CA TYR A 60 11.31 4.20 -14.58
C TYR A 60 10.49 3.00 -15.06
N GLY A 61 9.29 3.27 -15.54
CA GLY A 61 8.35 2.25 -16.01
C GLY A 61 6.93 2.52 -15.52
N ASP A 62 6.13 1.46 -15.44
CA ASP A 62 4.77 1.47 -14.94
C ASP A 62 4.67 0.53 -13.73
N ALA A 63 4.30 1.09 -12.59
CA ALA A 63 4.23 0.40 -11.30
C ALA A 63 2.92 -0.36 -11.07
N VAL A 64 1.89 -0.17 -11.89
CA VAL A 64 0.52 -0.66 -11.63
C VAL A 64 0.12 -1.72 -12.63
N THR A 65 0.20 -1.41 -13.91
CA THR A 65 -0.22 -2.28 -15.01
C THR A 65 0.91 -3.18 -15.47
N HIS A 66 2.10 -2.64 -15.75
CA HIS A 66 3.20 -3.42 -16.35
C HIS A 66 4.20 -3.96 -15.34
N LYS A 67 4.24 -3.42 -14.11
CA LYS A 67 5.12 -3.86 -13.02
C LYS A 67 6.61 -3.90 -13.40
N ASN A 68 7.08 -2.91 -14.17
CA ASN A 68 8.40 -2.92 -14.77
C ASN A 68 9.28 -1.72 -14.35
N CYS A 69 9.18 -1.28 -13.09
CA CYS A 69 10.07 -0.26 -12.54
C CYS A 69 11.53 -0.76 -12.51
N GLN A 70 12.39 -0.15 -13.33
CA GLN A 70 13.80 -0.49 -13.51
C GLN A 70 14.71 0.74 -13.49
#